data_AF-A0A925JAM3-F1
#
_entry.id   AF-A0A925JAM3-F1
#
_cell.length_a   1.000
_cell.length_b   1.000
_cell.length_c   1.000
_cell.angle_alpha   90.00
_cell.angle_beta   90.00
_cell.angle_gamma   90.00
#
_symmetry.space_group_name_H-M   'P 1'
#
loop_
_entity.id
_entity.type
_entity.pdbx_description
1 polymer ?
#
loop_
_entity_poly.entity_id
_entity_poly.type
_entity_poly.pdbx_seq_one_letter_code
_entity_poly.pdbx_strand_id
1 'polypeptide(L)'
;GFHGYDIDLSLQIGERYQNQVVYDILLEHFSTGTLGRAWLESTFLVADKWRHILPRSVHRLSAAQFNRYHWQSLHVLIQHMFRTNYHSFVIYTECIKHSMSKHFRLRRFGAMNKLFVSLFIERMFNRKDKKSASIFHLPKQPVAKARQKV
;
A
#
# COMPACT_ATOMS: atom_id res chain seq x y z
N GLY A 1 -0.93 -13.37 3.65
CA GLY A 1 0.37 -13.34 4.36
C GLY A 1 0.12 -12.87 5.79
N PHE A 2 1.01 -13.22 6.71
CA PHE A 2 0.97 -12.74 8.09
C PHE A 2 1.67 -11.37 8.12
N HIS A 3 0.92 -10.28 8.21
CA HIS A 3 1.43 -8.91 8.12
C HIS A 3 0.86 -8.04 9.25
N GLY A 4 1.65 -7.08 9.74
CA GLY A 4 1.22 -6.09 10.74
C GLY A 4 1.08 -6.61 12.17
N TYR A 5 1.35 -7.90 12.40
CA TYR A 5 1.31 -8.53 13.73
C TYR A 5 2.40 -8.00 14.66
N ASP A 6 3.56 -7.65 14.10
CA ASP A 6 4.68 -7.03 14.78
C ASP A 6 4.29 -5.67 15.36
N ILE A 7 3.61 -4.85 14.55
CA ILE A 7 3.07 -3.56 14.97
C ILE A 7 1.95 -3.78 16.01
N ASP A 8 1.02 -4.69 15.74
CA ASP A 8 -0.11 -4.99 16.64
C ASP A 8 0.37 -5.41 18.04
N LEU A 9 1.30 -6.37 18.08
CA LEU A 9 1.90 -6.87 19.31
C LEU A 9 2.69 -5.78 20.03
N SER A 10 3.51 -5.01 19.30
CA SER A 10 4.31 -3.92 19.89
C SER A 10 3.41 -2.84 20.49
N LEU A 11 2.31 -2.48 19.84
CA LEU A 11 1.36 -1.52 20.39
C LEU A 11 0.67 -2.06 21.63
N GLN A 12 0.22 -3.31 21.61
CA GLN A 12 -0.43 -3.96 22.75
C GLN A 12 0.48 -4.07 23.98
N ILE A 13 1.72 -4.54 23.79
CA ILE A 13 2.71 -4.61 24.87
C ILE A 13 3.04 -3.20 25.35
N GLY A 14 3.17 -2.24 24.43
CA GLY A 14 3.46 -0.84 24.68
C GLY A 14 2.42 -0.08 25.52
N GLU A 15 1.22 -0.64 25.72
CA GLU A 15 0.22 -0.08 26.64
C GLU A 15 0.54 -0.37 28.11
N ARG A 16 1.28 -1.44 28.40
CA ARG A 16 1.57 -1.90 29.78
C ARG A 16 3.05 -1.98 30.11
N TYR A 17 3.90 -2.15 29.09
CA TYR A 17 5.33 -2.39 29.23
C TYR A 17 6.12 -1.57 28.20
N GLN A 18 7.45 -1.61 28.30
CA GLN A 18 8.34 -0.95 27.36
C GLN A 18 8.88 -1.95 26.34
N ASN A 19 8.69 -1.66 25.05
CA ASN A 19 9.36 -2.41 23.98
C ASN A 19 10.84 -2.02 23.94
N GLN A 20 11.71 -3.02 23.84
CA GLN A 20 13.17 -2.85 23.76
C GLN A 20 13.73 -3.64 22.58
N VAL A 21 14.82 -3.14 22.00
CA VAL A 21 15.59 -3.84 20.95
C VAL A 21 16.97 -4.13 21.51
N VAL A 22 17.37 -5.40 21.51
CA VAL A 22 18.68 -5.86 22.00
C VAL A 22 19.58 -6.11 20.81
N TYR A 23 20.79 -5.55 20.84
CA TYR A 23 21.76 -5.64 19.75
C TYR A 23 22.81 -6.74 19.94
N ASP A 24 22.87 -7.35 21.13
CA ASP A 24 23.82 -8.41 21.47
C ASP A 24 23.47 -9.77 20.84
N ILE A 25 22.28 -9.88 20.25
CA ILE A 25 21.81 -11.09 19.59
C ILE A 25 21.65 -10.80 18.10
N LEU A 26 22.43 -11.51 17.27
CA LEU A 26 22.31 -11.45 15.82
C LEU A 26 21.36 -12.55 15.32
N LEU A 27 20.31 -12.13 14.61
CA LEU A 27 19.38 -13.03 13.94
C LEU A 27 19.36 -12.73 12.44
N GLU A 28 19.49 -13.76 11.61
CA GLU A 28 19.33 -13.65 10.17
C GLU A 28 17.87 -13.88 9.77
N HIS A 29 17.30 -12.94 9.02
CA HIS A 29 15.91 -13.01 8.56
C HIS A 29 15.86 -13.30 7.06
N PHE A 30 15.55 -14.55 6.72
CA PHE A 30 15.53 -15.04 5.33
C PHE A 30 14.29 -14.66 4.53
N SER A 31 13.30 -13.98 5.13
CA SER A 31 12.08 -13.63 4.41
C SER A 31 12.20 -12.28 3.70
N THR A 32 11.93 -12.25 2.40
CA THR A 32 12.00 -11.02 1.59
C THR A 32 10.83 -10.08 1.84
N GLY A 33 9.75 -10.58 2.44
CA GLY A 33 8.48 -9.88 2.57
C GLY A 33 7.79 -9.63 1.21
N THR A 34 6.47 -9.45 1.25
CA THR A 34 5.68 -9.08 0.07
C THR A 34 4.68 -8.00 0.42
N LEU A 35 4.80 -6.83 -0.21
CA LEU A 35 3.90 -5.68 -0.01
C LEU A 35 2.68 -5.75 -0.96
N GLY A 36 2.01 -6.90 -0.94
CA GLY A 36 0.86 -7.19 -1.79
C GLY A 36 -0.46 -6.67 -1.20
N ARG A 37 -1.58 -7.08 -1.80
CA ARG A 37 -2.92 -6.70 -1.32
C ARG A 37 -3.19 -7.14 0.12
N ALA A 38 -2.80 -8.36 0.49
CA ALA A 38 -2.95 -8.86 1.85
C ALA A 38 -2.21 -7.99 2.88
N TRP A 39 -1.05 -7.43 2.53
CA TRP A 39 -0.32 -6.50 3.39
C TRP A 39 -1.10 -5.19 3.61
N LEU A 40 -1.73 -4.65 2.57
CA LEU A 40 -2.59 -3.47 2.68
C LEU A 40 -3.82 -3.74 3.56
N GLU A 41 -4.48 -4.87 3.36
CA GLU A 41 -5.64 -5.28 4.16
C GLU A 41 -5.27 -5.39 5.65
N SER A 42 -4.16 -6.06 5.98
CA SER A 42 -3.65 -6.10 7.35
C SER A 42 -3.28 -4.71 7.88
N THR A 43 -2.69 -3.84 7.05
CA THR A 43 -2.33 -2.47 7.45
C THR A 43 -3.58 -1.66 7.82
N PHE A 44 -4.67 -1.78 7.07
CA PHE A 44 -5.94 -1.11 7.39
C PHE A 44 -6.55 -1.63 8.70
N LEU A 45 -6.51 -2.95 8.93
CA LEU A 45 -7.00 -3.53 10.19
C LEU A 45 -6.23 -3.01 11.40
N VAL A 46 -4.90 -2.96 11.32
CA VAL A 46 -4.03 -2.41 12.39
C VAL A 46 -4.33 -0.93 12.59
N ALA A 47 -4.44 -0.15 11.51
CA ALA A 47 -4.72 1.28 11.59
C ALA A 47 -6.08 1.58 12.23
N ASP A 48 -7.12 0.81 11.90
CA ASP A 48 -8.46 0.98 12.47
C ASP A 48 -8.53 0.52 13.94
N LYS A 49 -7.91 -0.62 14.29
CA LYS A 49 -7.81 -1.11 15.68
C LYS A 49 -7.15 -0.09 16.60
N TRP A 50 -6.02 0.47 16.17
CA TRP A 50 -5.19 1.37 16.99
C TRP A 50 -5.45 2.85 16.72
N ARG A 51 -6.51 3.21 16.01
CA ARG A 51 -6.83 4.59 15.60
C ARG A 51 -6.84 5.59 16.77
N HIS A 52 -7.17 5.13 17.97
CA HIS A 52 -7.28 5.94 19.18
C HIS A 52 -5.92 6.36 19.77
N ILE A 53 -4.85 5.59 19.53
CA ILE A 53 -3.48 5.94 19.97
C ILE A 53 -2.56 6.34 18.82
N LEU A 54 -2.92 6.01 17.58
CA LEU A 54 -2.18 6.41 16.41
C LEU A 54 -2.48 7.88 16.07
N PRO A 55 -1.48 8.62 15.57
CA PRO A 55 -0.10 8.21 15.32
C PRO A 55 0.77 8.28 16.58
N ARG A 56 1.47 7.18 16.89
CA ARG A 56 2.37 7.07 18.05
C ARG A 56 3.82 7.35 17.65
N SER A 57 4.53 8.13 18.46
CA SER A 57 5.96 8.39 18.28
C SER A 57 6.67 8.39 19.63
N VAL A 58 7.90 7.87 19.67
CA VAL A 58 8.78 7.91 20.85
C VAL A 58 9.24 9.35 21.11
N HIS A 59 9.44 10.13 20.05
CA HIS A 59 9.86 11.52 20.14
C HIS A 59 8.68 12.47 19.94
N ARG A 60 8.71 13.61 20.61
CA ARG A 60 7.76 14.68 20.33
C ARG A 60 8.05 15.27 18.96
N LEU A 61 7.09 15.12 18.05
CA LEU A 61 7.16 15.68 16.71
C LEU A 61 6.64 17.12 16.72
N SER A 62 7.34 18.02 16.03
CA SER A 62 6.77 19.32 15.69
C SER A 62 5.60 19.16 14.71
N ALA A 63 4.68 20.13 14.69
CA ALA A 63 3.56 20.12 13.76
C ALA A 63 4.01 20.02 12.27
N ALA A 64 5.16 20.62 11.94
CA ALA A 64 5.73 20.55 10.59
C ALA A 64 6.25 19.14 10.26
N GLN A 65 6.96 18.49 11.18
CA GLN A 65 7.42 17.11 11.02
C GLN A 65 6.23 16.15 10.92
N PHE A 66 5.25 16.28 11.82
CA PHE A 66 4.03 15.49 11.79
C PHE A 66 3.33 15.57 10.44
N ASN A 67 3.09 16.79 9.95
CA ASN A 67 2.47 17.02 8.65
C ASN A 67 3.28 16.37 7.53
N ARG A 68 4.61 16.53 7.52
CA ARG A 68 5.49 15.93 6.52
C ARG A 68 5.34 14.41 6.49
N TYR A 69 5.45 13.73 7.64
CA TYR A 69 5.34 12.28 7.71
C TYR A 69 3.97 11.78 7.30
N HIS A 70 2.90 12.45 7.77
CA HIS A 70 1.54 12.10 7.40
C HIS A 70 1.31 12.12 5.88
N TRP A 71 1.73 13.18 5.19
CA TRP A 71 1.59 13.27 3.73
C TRP A 71 2.49 12.28 2.98
N GLN A 72 3.68 11.99 3.50
CA GLN A 72 4.58 10.99 2.93
C GLN A 72 3.99 9.59 3.05
N SER A 73 3.42 9.23 4.21
CA SER A 73 2.74 7.96 4.43
C SER A 73 1.53 7.80 3.51
N LEU A 74 0.71 8.85 3.35
CA LEU A 74 -0.43 8.84 2.41
C LEU A 74 0.02 8.63 0.97
N HIS A 75 1.09 9.31 0.53
CA HIS A 75 1.64 9.14 -0.81
C HIS A 75 2.05 7.69 -1.07
N VAL A 76 2.76 7.06 -0.13
CA VAL A 76 3.16 5.65 -0.22
C VAL A 76 1.94 4.73 -0.25
N LEU A 77 0.96 4.95 0.63
CA LEU A 77 -0.27 4.18 0.67
C LEU A 77 -1.00 4.19 -0.68
N ILE A 78 -1.20 5.38 -1.26
CA ILE A 78 -1.88 5.56 -2.55
C ILE A 78 -1.15 4.80 -3.66
N GLN A 79 0.18 4.96 -3.76
CA GLN A 79 0.98 4.25 -4.74
C GLN A 79 0.83 2.72 -4.60
N HIS A 80 0.84 2.19 -3.37
CA HIS A 80 0.63 0.77 -3.13
C HIS A 80 -0.77 0.30 -3.50
N MET A 81 -1.82 1.06 -3.19
CA MET A 81 -3.18 0.71 -3.60
C MET A 81 -3.33 0.72 -5.14
N PHE A 82 -2.65 1.65 -5.83
CA PHE A 82 -2.62 1.64 -7.30
C PHE A 82 -1.88 0.42 -7.86
N ARG A 83 -0.73 0.05 -7.30
CA ARG A 83 0.07 -1.11 -7.73
C ARG A 83 -0.63 -2.44 -7.48
N THR A 84 -1.38 -2.55 -6.39
CA THR A 84 -2.15 -3.76 -6.03
C THR A 84 -3.54 -3.81 -6.67
N ASN A 85 -3.81 -2.92 -7.63
CA ASN A 85 -5.03 -2.89 -8.45
C ASN A 85 -6.34 -2.69 -7.65
N TYR A 86 -6.30 -1.89 -6.58
CA TYR A 86 -7.54 -1.43 -5.95
C TYR A 86 -8.38 -0.59 -6.90
N HIS A 87 -9.70 -0.69 -6.75
CA HIS A 87 -10.66 0.11 -7.51
C HIS A 87 -10.47 1.59 -7.17
N SER A 88 -10.42 2.45 -8.20
CA SER A 88 -10.07 3.88 -8.03
C SER A 88 -11.00 4.62 -7.06
N PHE A 89 -12.27 4.21 -6.98
CA PHE A 89 -13.21 4.75 -5.99
C PHE A 89 -12.74 4.47 -4.55
N VAL A 90 -12.34 3.23 -4.25
CA VAL A 90 -11.85 2.83 -2.91
C VAL A 90 -10.58 3.60 -2.56
N ILE A 91 -9.68 3.77 -3.53
CA ILE A 91 -8.47 4.58 -3.33
C ILE A 91 -8.87 6.01 -2.94
N TYR A 92 -9.79 6.62 -3.68
CA TYR A 92 -10.21 8.00 -3.42
C TYR A 92 -10.93 8.16 -2.07
N THR A 93 -11.78 7.21 -1.67
CA THR A 93 -12.45 7.25 -0.37
C THR A 93 -11.46 7.11 0.78
N GLU A 94 -10.49 6.19 0.69
CA GLU A 94 -9.44 6.04 1.69
C GLU A 94 -8.52 7.27 1.75
N CYS A 95 -8.20 7.86 0.59
CA CYS A 95 -7.47 9.13 0.53
C CYS A 95 -8.17 10.22 1.34
N ILE A 96 -9.46 10.44 1.12
CA ILE A 96 -10.20 11.49 1.83
C ILE A 96 -10.26 11.19 3.32
N LYS A 97 -10.65 9.96 3.68
CA LYS A 97 -10.77 9.49 5.07
C LYS A 97 -9.50 9.78 5.86
N HIS A 98 -8.34 9.48 5.27
CA HIS A 98 -7.05 9.63 5.96
C HIS A 98 -6.36 10.97 5.73
N SER A 99 -6.80 11.80 4.78
CA SER A 99 -6.20 13.14 4.55
C SER A 99 -6.63 14.18 5.57
N MET A 100 -7.84 14.08 6.12
CA MET A 100 -8.42 15.09 6.99
C MET A 100 -7.93 14.95 8.45
N SER A 101 -6.63 15.16 8.67
CA SER A 101 -6.03 15.18 10.00
C SER A 101 -6.02 16.58 10.63
N LYS A 102 -5.78 16.65 11.94
CA LYS A 102 -5.67 17.91 12.73
C LYS A 102 -4.73 18.96 12.10
N HIS A 103 -3.77 18.53 11.29
CA HIS A 103 -2.79 19.39 10.63
C HIS A 103 -3.01 19.48 9.11
N PHE A 104 -4.24 19.32 8.63
CA PHE A 104 -4.57 19.40 7.21
C PHE A 104 -4.03 20.68 6.55
N ARG A 105 -3.55 20.56 5.30
CA ARG A 105 -3.10 21.69 4.48
C ARG A 105 -3.58 21.52 3.04
N LEU A 106 -4.31 22.51 2.55
CA LEU A 106 -4.90 22.49 1.20
C LEU A 106 -3.85 22.30 0.10
N ARG A 107 -2.69 22.95 0.20
CA ARG A 107 -1.58 22.80 -0.75
C ARG A 107 -1.12 21.35 -0.90
N ARG A 108 -1.02 20.62 0.22
CA ARG A 108 -0.58 19.22 0.23
C ARG A 108 -1.67 18.29 -0.28
N PHE A 109 -2.92 18.57 0.08
CA PHE A 109 -4.08 17.88 -0.48
C PHE A 109 -4.15 18.04 -2.01
N GLY A 110 -3.95 19.24 -2.54
CA GLY A 110 -3.87 19.48 -3.97
C GLY A 110 -2.76 18.70 -4.66
N ALA A 111 -1.56 18.67 -4.07
CA ALA A 111 -0.44 17.85 -4.58
C ALA A 111 -0.76 16.35 -4.59
N MET A 112 -1.45 15.85 -3.56
CA MET A 112 -1.91 14.46 -3.50
C MET A 112 -3.00 14.16 -4.55
N ASN A 113 -3.96 15.07 -4.75
CA ASN A 113 -4.96 14.92 -5.82
C ASN A 113 -4.30 14.88 -7.20
N LYS A 114 -3.27 15.72 -7.43
CA LYS A 114 -2.46 15.66 -8.65
C LYS A 114 -1.82 14.28 -8.86
N LEU A 115 -1.27 13.68 -7.80
CA LEU A 115 -0.73 12.30 -7.84
C LEU A 115 -1.82 11.27 -8.18
N PHE A 116 -2.98 11.36 -7.53
CA PHE A 116 -4.09 10.45 -7.80
C PHE A 116 -4.52 10.52 -9.27
N VAL A 117 -4.69 11.74 -9.80
CA VAL A 117 -5.06 11.98 -11.20
C VAL A 117 -3.99 11.43 -12.15
N SER A 118 -2.70 11.67 -11.88
CA SER A 118 -1.63 11.16 -12.74
C SER A 118 -1.59 9.63 -12.78
N LEU A 119 -1.71 8.96 -11.63
CA LEU A 119 -1.75 7.49 -11.55
C LEU A 119 -3.02 6.91 -12.19
N PHE A 120 -4.15 7.61 -12.07
CA PHE A 120 -5.40 7.23 -12.72
C PHE A 120 -5.29 7.30 -14.25
N ILE A 121 -4.74 8.40 -14.77
CA ILE A 121 -4.49 8.58 -16.20
C ILE A 121 -3.54 7.49 -16.72
N GLU A 122 -2.42 7.26 -16.04
CA GLU A 122 -1.46 6.21 -16.39
C GLU A 122 -2.12 4.83 -16.46
N ARG A 123 -2.94 4.49 -15.45
CA ARG A 123 -3.71 3.23 -15.44
C ARG A 123 -4.70 3.14 -16.61
N MET A 124 -5.33 4.25 -17.00
CA MET A 124 -6.24 4.29 -18.16
C MET A 124 -5.51 4.04 -19.47
N PHE A 125 -4.35 4.67 -19.70
CA PHE A 125 -3.54 4.45 -20.89
C PHE A 125 -3.05 3.00 -20.97
N ASN A 126 -2.50 2.48 -19.88
CA ASN A 126 -2.00 1.09 -19.83
C ASN A 126 -3.13 0.04 -20.05
N ARG A 127 -4.38 0.35 -19.65
CA ARG A 127 -5.54 -0.49 -19.98
C ARG A 127 -5.90 -0.46 -21.47
N LYS A 128 -5.74 0.67 -22.16
CA LYS A 128 -5.98 0.78 -23.60
C LYS A 128 -4.94 -0.03 -24.38
N ASP A 129 -3.67 0.04 -23.99
CA ASP A 129 -2.60 -0.72 -24.65
C ASP A 129 -2.78 -2.23 -24.54
N LYS A 130 -3.21 -2.73 -23.36
CA LYS A 130 -3.54 -4.15 -23.18
C LYS A 130 -4.78 -4.60 -23.97
N LYS A 131 -5.78 -3.74 -24.14
CA LYS A 131 -6.95 -4.04 -24.98
C LYS A 131 -6.58 -4.05 -26.47
N SER A 132 -5.74 -3.13 -26.93
CA SER A 132 -5.22 -3.15 -28.30
C SER A 132 -4.41 -4.42 -28.59
N ALA A 133 -3.52 -4.83 -27.68
CA ALA A 133 -2.75 -6.07 -27.82
C ALA A 133 -3.63 -7.35 -27.79
N SER A 134 -4.75 -7.33 -27.04
CA SER A 134 -5.73 -8.42 -27.00
C SER A 134 -6.52 -8.58 -28.30
N ILE A 135 -6.68 -7.52 -29.11
CA ILE A 135 -7.45 -7.55 -30.37
C ILE A 135 -6.62 -8.18 -31.52
N PHE A 136 -5.29 -8.18 -31.41
CA PHE A 136 -4.38 -8.80 -32.39
C PHE A 136 -4.05 -10.29 -32.10
N HIS A 137 -5.03 -11.08 -31.65
CA HIS A 137 -4.87 -12.54 -31.67
C HIS A 137 -5.05 -13.05 -33.11
N LEU A 138 -3.94 -13.19 -33.83
CA LEU A 138 -3.86 -13.94 -35.09
C LEU A 138 -4.46 -15.34 -34.88
N PRO A 139 -5.24 -15.87 -35.84
CA PRO A 139 -5.82 -17.20 -35.72
C PRO A 139 -4.71 -18.23 -35.56
N LYS A 140 -4.79 -19.03 -34.48
CA LYS A 140 -3.89 -20.16 -34.24
C LYS A 140 -3.96 -21.08 -35.47
N GLN A 141 -2.82 -21.29 -36.12
CA GLN A 141 -2.73 -22.28 -37.20
C GLN A 141 -3.02 -23.68 -36.64
N PRO A 142 -3.75 -24.53 -37.38
CA PRO A 142 -4.06 -25.88 -36.92
C PRO A 142 -2.78 -26.73 -36.91
N VAL A 143 -2.43 -27.24 -35.72
CA VAL A 143 -1.34 -28.18 -35.52
C VAL A 143 -1.74 -29.51 -36.16
N ALA A 144 -1.00 -29.93 -37.20
CA ALA A 144 -1.16 -31.22 -37.85
C ALA A 144 -0.95 -32.35 -36.84
N LYS A 145 -1.96 -33.23 -36.69
CA LYS A 145 -1.84 -34.45 -35.90
C LYS A 145 -0.90 -35.42 -36.62
N ALA A 146 0.31 -35.58 -36.11
CA ALA A 146 1.20 -36.66 -36.50
C ALA A 146 0.61 -38.00 -36.03
N ARG A 147 0.36 -38.90 -36.98
CA ARG A 147 0.04 -40.31 -36.76
C ARG A 147 1.26 -41.00 -36.14
N GLN A 148 1.11 -41.61 -34.97
CA GLN A 148 1.98 -42.71 -34.56
C GLN A 148 1.35 -44.01 -35.06
N LYS A 149 2.04 -44.64 -36.01
CA LYS A 149 1.91 -46.06 -36.35
C LYS A 149 3.10 -46.78 -35.72
N VAL A 150 2.82 -48.04 -35.37
CA VAL A 150 3.67 -49.11 -34.83
C VAL A 150 3.82 -49.10 -33.32
#